data_AF-A0A958GI52-F1
#
_entry.id   AF-A0A958GI52-F1
#
_cell.length_a   1.000
_cell.length_b   1.000
_cell.length_c   1.000
_cell.angle_alpha   90.00
_cell.angle_beta   90.00
_cell.angle_gamma   90.00
#
_symmetry.space_group_name_H-M   'P 1'
#
loop_
_entity.id
_entity.type
_entity.pdbx_description
1 polymer ?
#
loop_
_entity_poly.entity_id
_entity_poly.type
_entity_poly.pdbx_seq_one_letter_code
_entity_poly.pdbx_strand_id
1 'polypeptide(L)'
;SLNIPGTRRFFGPALVELAQARSPTFPSHIELATIAGIGPLWKRTNPLLPFPNDGLVQVTEAHPDAILEHLTISSTHPGLVLQKRAFEIIHSFIATGRFSNYSE
;
A
#
# COMPACT_ATOMS: atom_id res chain seq x y z
N SER A 1 -3.54 -16.42 12.00
CA SER A 1 -3.60 -16.90 10.61
C SER A 1 -5.03 -16.82 10.12
N LEU A 2 -5.32 -15.89 9.20
CA LEU A 2 -6.65 -15.76 8.59
C LEU A 2 -6.83 -16.91 7.57
N ASN A 3 -7.58 -17.95 7.91
CA ASN A 3 -7.91 -19.04 7.00
C ASN A 3 -9.41 -19.00 6.69
N ILE A 4 -9.81 -18.11 5.78
CA ILE A 4 -11.20 -17.96 5.34
C ILE A 4 -11.40 -18.85 4.10
N PRO A 5 -12.28 -19.86 4.14
CA PRO A 5 -12.54 -20.74 3.01
C PRO A 5 -13.01 -19.95 1.77
N GLY A 6 -12.40 -20.22 0.60
CA GLY A 6 -12.80 -19.62 -0.69
C GLY A 6 -11.87 -18.52 -1.23
N THR A 7 -11.00 -17.95 -0.40
CA THR A 7 -10.08 -16.86 -0.78
C THR A 7 -9.01 -17.28 -1.80
N ARG A 8 -8.54 -18.55 -1.73
CA ARG A 8 -7.56 -19.13 -2.68
C ARG A 8 -8.02 -19.06 -4.15
N ARG A 9 -9.33 -19.08 -4.41
CA ARG A 9 -9.88 -19.07 -5.78
C ARG A 9 -9.88 -17.68 -6.42
N PHE A 10 -9.93 -16.62 -5.61
CA PHE A 10 -9.93 -15.24 -6.09
C PHE A 10 -8.54 -14.58 -6.03
N PHE A 11 -7.72 -14.95 -5.03
CA PHE A 11 -6.43 -14.29 -4.78
C PHE A 11 -5.21 -15.21 -4.97
N GLY A 12 -5.42 -16.48 -5.31
CA GLY A 12 -4.32 -17.41 -5.58
C GLY A 12 -3.44 -17.70 -4.35
N PRO A 13 -2.16 -18.12 -4.55
CA PRO A 13 -1.22 -18.38 -3.46
C PRO A 13 -0.81 -17.11 -2.70
N ALA A 14 -1.00 -15.93 -3.30
CA ALA A 14 -0.55 -14.65 -2.78
C ALA A 14 -1.10 -14.34 -1.37
N LEU A 15 -2.33 -14.76 -1.05
CA LEU A 15 -2.86 -14.56 0.31
C LEU A 15 -2.21 -15.45 1.37
N VAL A 16 -1.81 -16.68 1.01
CA VAL A 16 -1.13 -17.59 1.94
C VAL A 16 0.30 -17.10 2.17
N GLU A 17 0.96 -16.67 1.11
CA GLU A 17 2.30 -16.06 1.18
C GLU A 17 2.26 -14.75 1.96
N LEU A 18 1.26 -13.89 1.74
CA LEU A 18 1.06 -12.66 2.50
C LEU A 18 0.80 -12.96 3.99
N ALA A 19 0.02 -13.98 4.31
CA ALA A 19 -0.24 -14.38 5.70
C ALA A 19 1.01 -14.95 6.41
N GLN A 20 2.04 -15.33 5.65
CA GLN A 20 3.32 -15.85 6.14
C GLN A 20 4.46 -14.84 5.96
N ALA A 21 4.22 -13.74 5.25
CA ALA A 21 5.21 -12.74 4.95
C ALA A 21 5.66 -12.06 6.24
N ARG A 22 6.98 -11.94 6.38
CA ARG A 22 7.60 -11.07 7.39
C ARG A 22 7.90 -9.73 6.73
N SER A 23 7.89 -8.65 7.51
CA SER A 23 8.34 -7.35 7.04
C SER A 23 9.72 -7.50 6.41
N PRO A 24 9.89 -7.17 5.12
CA PRO A 24 11.17 -7.28 4.46
C PRO A 24 12.17 -6.32 5.11
N THR A 25 13.38 -6.81 5.36
CA THR A 25 14.50 -5.95 5.75
C THR A 25 15.16 -5.43 4.47
N PHE A 26 15.09 -4.12 4.24
CA PHE A 26 15.77 -3.49 3.12
C PHE A 26 17.23 -3.19 3.48
N PRO A 27 18.19 -3.42 2.57
CA PRO A 27 19.55 -2.95 2.76
C PRO A 27 19.58 -1.44 2.99
N SER A 28 20.38 -0.98 3.95
CA SER A 28 20.44 0.44 4.35
C SER A 28 20.93 1.41 3.27
N HIS A 29 21.44 0.90 2.14
CA HIS A 29 21.88 1.70 1.01
C HIS A 29 20.79 1.85 -0.07
N ILE A 30 19.63 1.21 0.10
CA ILE A 30 18.49 1.35 -0.80
C ILE A 30 17.57 2.42 -0.22
N GLU A 31 17.39 3.48 -0.98
CA GLU A 31 16.40 4.50 -0.70
C GLU A 31 15.00 3.96 -1.00
N LEU A 32 14.14 3.96 0.02
CA LEU A 32 12.77 3.47 -0.08
C LEU A 32 11.78 4.59 0.21
N ALA A 33 10.75 4.70 -0.60
CA ALA A 33 9.61 5.56 -0.34
C ALA A 33 8.32 4.79 -0.65
N THR A 34 7.23 5.10 0.06
CA THR A 34 5.95 4.40 -0.13
C THR A 34 4.79 5.35 -0.40
N ILE A 35 3.88 4.89 -1.26
CA ILE A 35 2.62 5.56 -1.57
C ILE A 35 1.51 4.61 -1.12
N ALA A 36 0.67 5.06 -0.18
CA ALA A 36 -0.46 4.29 0.33
C ALA A 36 -1.79 4.89 -0.14
N GLY A 37 -2.78 4.03 -0.37
CA GLY A 37 -4.15 4.45 -0.60
C GLY A 37 -4.87 4.76 0.71
N ILE A 38 -5.72 5.79 0.72
CA ILE A 38 -6.73 6.04 1.74
C ILE A 38 -8.06 6.19 1.02
N GLY A 39 -8.91 5.18 1.06
CA GLY A 39 -10.10 5.15 0.22
C GLY A 39 -11.37 4.99 1.03
N PRO A 40 -12.22 6.02 1.16
CA PRO A 40 -13.57 5.81 1.60
C PRO A 40 -14.37 5.35 0.37
N LEU A 41 -14.83 4.09 0.30
CA LEU A 41 -16.18 3.79 -0.24
C LEU A 41 -16.53 2.31 -0.35
N TRP A 42 -15.60 1.37 -0.15
CA TRP A 42 -16.04 -0.02 0.06
C TRP A 42 -16.34 -0.26 1.52
N LYS A 43 -17.52 0.16 1.97
CA LYS A 43 -18.16 -0.30 3.22
C LYS A 43 -18.40 -1.83 3.27
N ARG A 44 -17.77 -2.63 2.39
CA ARG A 44 -18.14 -4.03 2.14
C ARG A 44 -16.99 -5.00 1.87
N THR A 45 -15.72 -4.60 1.81
CA THR A 45 -14.62 -5.57 1.65
C THR A 45 -14.19 -6.14 3.00
N ASN A 46 -14.05 -5.31 4.04
CA ASN A 46 -13.76 -5.79 5.39
C ASN A 46 -14.15 -4.76 6.48
N PRO A 47 -15.29 -4.92 7.18
CA PRO A 47 -15.71 -4.01 8.25
C PRO A 47 -14.82 -4.06 9.50
N LEU A 48 -13.92 -5.05 9.60
CA LEU A 48 -12.99 -5.21 10.72
C LEU A 48 -11.64 -4.53 10.47
N LEU A 49 -11.40 -3.96 9.28
CA LEU A 49 -10.14 -3.31 8.95
C LEU A 49 -10.11 -1.89 9.56
N PRO A 50 -9.16 -1.58 10.47
CA PRO A 50 -9.04 -0.25 11.05
C PRO A 50 -8.73 0.80 9.98
N PHE A 51 -9.24 2.02 10.15
CA PHE A 51 -8.83 3.17 9.33
C PHE A 51 -7.55 3.81 9.90
N PRO A 52 -6.73 4.48 9.08
CA PRO A 52 -6.88 4.65 7.63
C PRO A 52 -6.47 3.40 6.82
N ASN A 53 -7.25 3.08 5.78
CA ASN A 53 -7.01 1.94 4.89
C ASN A 53 -7.54 2.22 3.46
N ASP A 54 -7.15 1.37 2.52
CA ASP A 54 -7.56 1.41 1.11
C ASP A 54 -8.65 0.38 0.75
N GLY A 55 -9.25 -0.25 1.77
CA GLY A 55 -10.23 -1.32 1.65
C GLY A 55 -9.65 -2.74 1.71
N LEU A 56 -8.32 -2.91 1.67
CA LEU A 56 -7.65 -4.21 1.85
C LEU A 56 -6.46 -4.16 2.82
N VAL A 57 -5.72 -3.05 2.87
CA VAL A 57 -4.49 -2.88 3.65
C VAL A 57 -4.55 -1.60 4.49
N GLN A 58 -4.08 -1.65 5.74
CA GLN A 58 -3.94 -0.45 6.56
C GLN A 58 -2.74 0.38 6.11
N VAL A 59 -2.84 1.72 6.19
CA VAL A 59 -1.72 2.61 5.84
C VAL A 59 -0.48 2.31 6.67
N THR A 60 -0.65 1.98 7.95
CA THR A 60 0.45 1.61 8.86
C THR A 60 1.19 0.35 8.41
N GLU A 61 0.49 -0.62 7.82
CA GLU A 61 1.11 -1.83 7.26
C GLU A 61 1.88 -1.55 5.97
N ALA A 62 1.56 -0.45 5.27
CA ALA A 62 2.25 0.03 4.07
C ALA A 62 3.42 1.00 4.39
N HIS A 63 3.78 1.14 5.66
CA HIS A 63 4.87 1.99 6.12
C HIS A 63 5.98 1.12 6.74
N PRO A 64 6.96 0.64 5.95
CA PRO A 64 8.09 -0.09 6.49
C PRO A 64 9.00 0.80 7.33
N ASP A 65 9.83 0.19 8.17
CA ASP A 65 10.86 0.90 8.92
C ASP A 65 11.93 1.45 7.97
N ALA A 66 12.50 2.61 8.32
CA ALA A 66 13.57 3.27 7.57
C ALA A 66 13.23 3.65 6.11
N ILE A 67 12.07 4.29 5.89
CA ILE A 67 11.75 4.94 4.61
C ILE A 67 12.09 6.43 4.62
N LEU A 68 12.42 6.95 3.44
CA LEU A 68 12.67 8.37 3.21
C LEU A 68 11.37 9.18 3.27
N GLU A 69 10.34 8.70 2.59
CA GLU A 69 9.08 9.42 2.41
C GLU A 69 7.89 8.46 2.38
N HIS A 70 6.78 8.91 2.97
CA HIS A 70 5.49 8.24 2.98
C HIS A 70 4.41 9.22 2.55
N LEU A 71 3.61 8.86 1.53
CA LEU A 71 2.54 9.71 1.04
C LEU A 71 1.25 8.93 0.90
N THR A 72 0.15 9.56 1.29
CA THR A 72 -1.20 8.97 1.18
C THR A 72 -2.01 9.62 0.06
N ILE A 73 -2.68 8.82 -0.76
CA ILE A 73 -3.53 9.28 -1.87
C ILE A 73 -4.96 8.80 -1.64
N SER A 74 -5.94 9.67 -1.88
CA SER A 74 -7.35 9.27 -1.84
C SER A 74 -7.66 8.23 -2.93
N SER A 75 -7.64 6.95 -2.57
CA SER A 75 -7.80 5.84 -3.51
C SER A 75 -8.07 4.52 -2.79
N THR A 76 -8.81 3.63 -3.45
CA THR A 76 -8.91 2.22 -3.04
C THR A 76 -7.68 1.44 -3.48
N HIS A 77 -7.50 0.23 -2.93
CA HIS A 77 -6.38 -0.65 -3.24
C HIS A 77 -6.19 -0.88 -4.75
N PRO A 78 -7.19 -1.39 -5.52
CA PRO A 78 -7.04 -1.51 -6.98
C PRO A 78 -7.07 -0.15 -7.70
N GLY A 79 -7.64 0.89 -7.08
CA GLY A 79 -7.67 2.22 -7.66
C GLY A 79 -6.29 2.87 -7.70
N LEU A 80 -5.40 2.54 -6.75
CA LEU A 80 -4.13 3.24 -6.56
C LEU A 80 -3.24 3.15 -7.80
N VAL A 81 -3.20 1.98 -8.45
CA VAL A 81 -2.42 1.76 -9.68
C VAL A 81 -2.97 2.49 -10.90
N LEU A 82 -4.23 2.96 -10.83
CA LEU A 82 -4.88 3.73 -11.89
C LEU A 82 -4.84 5.25 -11.63
N GLN A 83 -4.36 5.67 -10.45
CA GLN A 83 -4.29 7.09 -10.11
C GLN A 83 -3.16 7.76 -10.89
N LYS A 84 -3.52 8.72 -11.75
CA LYS A 84 -2.54 9.61 -12.42
C LYS A 84 -1.60 10.25 -11.41
N ARG A 85 -2.12 10.60 -10.24
CA ARG A 85 -1.33 11.17 -9.14
C ARG A 85 -0.23 10.23 -8.65
N ALA A 86 -0.54 8.95 -8.46
CA ALA A 86 0.47 7.96 -8.05
C ALA A 86 1.58 7.85 -9.11
N PHE A 87 1.21 7.83 -10.39
CA PHE A 87 2.16 7.82 -11.50
C PHE A 87 3.10 9.05 -11.49
N GLU A 88 2.55 10.25 -11.30
CA GLU A 88 3.36 11.49 -11.26
C GLU A 88 4.36 11.50 -10.10
N ILE A 89 3.94 11.02 -8.92
CA ILE A 89 4.81 10.89 -7.73
C ILE A 89 5.94 9.90 -7.98
N ILE A 90 5.61 8.72 -8.51
CA ILE A 90 6.60 7.69 -8.85
C ILE A 90 7.61 8.24 -9.86
N HIS A 91 7.14 8.95 -10.88
CA HIS A 91 8.02 9.56 -11.87
C HIS A 91 8.96 10.60 -11.24
N SER A 92 8.47 11.45 -10.33
CA SER A 92 9.31 12.38 -9.57
C SER A 92 10.36 11.67 -8.73
N PHE A 93 9.97 10.61 -8.03
CA PHE A 93 10.89 9.84 -7.17
C PHE A 93 12.00 9.19 -7.99
N ILE A 94 11.65 8.57 -9.12
CA ILE A 94 12.64 7.97 -10.02
C ILE A 94 13.61 9.03 -10.58
N ALA A 95 13.11 10.23 -10.89
CA ALA A 95 13.92 11.28 -11.48
C ALA A 95 14.81 12.03 -10.45
N THR A 96 14.38 12.14 -9.20
CA THR A 96 14.97 13.06 -8.22
C THR A 96 15.31 12.46 -6.87
N GLY A 97 14.90 11.21 -6.61
CA GLY A 97 14.97 10.58 -5.30
C GLY A 97 13.96 11.11 -4.28
N ARG A 98 13.00 11.97 -4.69
CA ARG A 98 12.01 12.59 -3.79
C ARG A 98 10.61 12.59 -4.38
N PHE A 99 9.60 12.55 -3.52
CA PHE A 99 8.25 12.93 -3.94
C PHE A 99 8.26 14.43 -4.23
N SER A 100 7.71 14.84 -5.36
CA SER A 100 7.53 16.27 -5.67
C SER A 100 6.60 16.88 -4.61
N ASN A 101 6.80 18.16 -4.26
CA ASN A 101 6.05 18.90 -3.23
C ASN A 101 4.54 18.90 -3.50
N TYR A 102 3.90 17.81 -3.13
CA TYR A 102 2.50 17.55 -3.29
C TYR A 102 1.89 17.66 -1.90
N SER A 103 1.58 18.90 -1.52
CA SER A 103 0.75 19.17 -0.35
C SER A 103 -0.61 18.52 -0.54
N GLU A 104 -1.11 17.88 0.53
CA GLU A 104 -2.46 17.33 0.62
C GLU A 104 -3.56 18.37 0.35
#